data_AF-A0A356KH97-F1
#
_entry.id   AF-A0A356KH97-F1
#
_cell.length_a   1.000
_cell.length_b   1.000
_cell.length_c   1.000
_cell.angle_alpha   90.00
_cell.angle_beta   90.00
_cell.angle_gamma   90.00
#
_symmetry.space_group_name_H-M   'P 1'
#
loop_
_entity.id
_entity.type
_entity.pdbx_description
1 polymer ?
#
loop_
_entity_poly.entity_id
_entity_poly.type
_entity_poly.pdbx_seq_one_letter_code
_entity_poly.pdbx_strand_id
1 'polypeptide(L)'
;MRRLSGAAGLACAGLIVLTWSGQTKVGAEEAETPGRYVGQSECAKCHEQGMAGRGKDQLPGLKESATWAKDDQHNFAYKRLDDEDPPEDKPRWASEVTSEEIFDALEGAEADMASESIRCLSCHGVVVHDFGTPKWFKKGDNRVVFANEKHQQGYEASEGVSCDGCHGPASGWLKAHEKEEWTTQQWLARGGAKDPAKASQKLYEDLGLYYSKDLVLWAEQCVRCHLRIDSGLLAAAHPDLEAFELWDQNTRVPPHWRDYSKAADKPELPAGGALHPARVWLVGQSTALQASLEEVDKRAKAEAEDYIESAVERAVAHWTVLRHGLKLVAPEAHGKLEKAMAALGEAEDMKGKGKAAAAGAAALPRSLHYALVGAKLDAAGVKKILAALEGDAEAKKKGQRARLRELSLVALKRVK
;
A
#
# COMPACT_ATOMS: atom_id res chain seq x y z
N MET A 1 75.26 37.88 37.18
CA MET A 1 74.13 37.54 38.08
C MET A 1 72.82 37.97 37.45
N ARG A 2 71.86 37.04 37.28
CA ARG A 2 70.43 37.16 36.92
C ARG A 2 70.08 35.97 36.01
N ARG A 3 69.80 34.81 36.61
CA ARG A 3 68.46 34.22 36.83
C ARG A 3 67.67 34.02 35.53
N LEU A 4 67.74 32.78 35.05
CA LEU A 4 66.83 32.14 34.11
C LEU A 4 65.45 31.99 34.77
N SER A 5 64.39 32.37 34.06
CA SER A 5 63.01 32.04 34.38
C SER A 5 62.48 31.18 33.25
N GLY A 6 62.15 29.92 33.56
CA GLY A 6 61.51 28.99 32.65
C GLY A 6 59.99 29.16 32.66
N ALA A 7 59.37 28.87 31.53
CA ALA A 7 57.96 28.51 31.42
C ALA A 7 57.86 27.36 30.43
N ALA A 8 57.53 26.18 30.94
CA ALA A 8 57.24 24.98 30.16
C ALA A 8 55.82 25.09 29.59
N GLY A 9 55.70 24.94 28.27
CA GLY A 9 54.41 24.80 27.60
C GLY A 9 53.88 23.39 27.75
N LEU A 10 52.77 23.22 28.47
CA LEU A 10 51.93 22.03 28.43
C LEU A 10 51.11 22.07 27.14
N ALA A 11 51.36 21.13 26.23
CA ALA A 11 50.47 20.83 25.11
C ALA A 11 49.32 19.95 25.62
N CYS A 12 48.12 20.52 25.71
CA CYS A 12 46.89 19.75 25.93
C CYS A 12 46.59 18.90 24.68
N ALA A 13 46.63 17.58 24.83
CA ALA A 13 46.09 16.65 23.86
C ALA A 13 44.56 16.84 23.80
N GLY A 14 44.08 17.35 22.67
CA GLY A 14 42.64 17.39 22.39
C GLY A 14 42.14 15.99 22.07
N LEU A 15 41.26 15.46 22.93
CA LEU A 15 40.40 14.33 22.58
C LEU A 15 39.53 14.75 21.39
N ILE A 16 39.80 14.17 20.23
CA ILE A 16 38.86 14.20 19.09
C ILE A 16 37.76 13.20 19.43
N VAL A 17 36.63 13.70 19.93
CA VAL A 17 35.38 12.94 19.93
C VAL A 17 34.91 12.88 18.49
N LEU A 18 35.18 11.75 17.82
CA LEU A 18 34.54 11.40 16.55
C LEU A 18 33.07 11.11 16.84
N THR A 19 32.23 12.13 16.81
CA THR A 19 30.78 11.95 16.75
C THR A 19 30.43 11.40 15.37
N TRP A 20 30.16 10.10 15.32
CA TRP A 20 29.64 9.41 14.15
C TRP A 20 28.15 9.78 13.98
N SER A 21 27.88 10.93 13.35
CA SER A 21 26.52 11.34 12.99
C SER A 21 26.15 10.75 11.62
N GLY A 22 25.96 9.44 11.58
CA GLY A 22 25.54 8.68 10.40
C GLY A 22 24.02 8.56 10.22
N GLN A 23 23.22 9.38 10.89
CA GLN A 23 21.77 9.40 10.68
C GLN A 23 21.42 10.33 9.50
N THR A 24 20.88 9.75 8.43
CA THR A 24 20.17 10.51 7.41
C THR A 24 18.97 11.19 8.07
N LYS A 25 19.06 12.51 8.31
CA LYS A 25 17.88 13.32 8.60
C LYS A 25 16.87 13.07 7.49
N VAL A 26 15.71 12.51 7.84
CA VAL A 26 14.55 12.50 6.95
C VAL A 26 14.07 13.95 6.93
N GLY A 27 14.62 14.76 6.03
CA GLY A 27 14.15 16.12 5.84
C GLY A 27 12.73 16.06 5.29
N ALA A 28 11.76 16.57 6.06
CA ALA A 28 10.41 16.83 5.59
C ALA A 28 10.44 17.95 4.53
N GLU A 29 10.80 17.62 3.29
CA GLU A 29 10.63 18.52 2.15
C GLU A 29 9.16 18.47 1.71
N GLU A 30 8.49 19.63 1.62
CA GLU A 30 7.06 19.75 1.27
C GLU A 30 6.78 19.06 -0.08
N ALA A 31 5.94 18.02 -0.13
CA ALA A 31 5.43 17.50 -1.41
C ALA A 31 4.35 18.44 -1.95
N GLU A 32 4.40 18.72 -3.25
CA GLU A 32 3.36 19.45 -3.97
C GLU A 32 2.29 18.46 -4.44
N THR A 33 1.06 18.59 -3.95
CA THR A 33 -0.09 17.87 -4.52
C THR A 33 -0.87 18.74 -5.49
N PRO A 34 -1.45 18.17 -6.57
CA PRO A 34 -2.28 18.93 -7.52
C PRO A 34 -3.58 19.52 -6.93
N GLY A 35 -3.92 19.16 -5.70
CA GLY A 35 -5.10 19.65 -4.98
C GLY A 35 -4.93 19.56 -3.47
N ARG A 36 -6.00 19.91 -2.75
CA ARG A 36 -6.13 19.83 -1.29
C ARG A 36 -7.04 18.69 -0.88
N TYR A 37 -6.74 18.14 0.28
CA TYR A 37 -7.55 17.17 0.99
C TYR A 37 -8.64 17.94 1.74
N VAL A 38 -9.90 17.60 1.46
CA VAL A 38 -11.08 18.30 1.96
C VAL A 38 -11.76 17.58 3.12
N GLY A 39 -11.38 16.32 3.35
CA GLY A 39 -11.89 15.51 4.45
C GLY A 39 -13.26 14.86 4.18
N GLN A 40 -13.66 14.01 5.10
CA GLN A 40 -14.88 13.21 5.01
C GLN A 40 -16.15 14.06 4.94
N SER A 41 -16.16 15.18 5.68
CA SER A 41 -17.35 16.02 5.84
C SER A 41 -17.89 16.56 4.50
N GLU A 42 -17.01 16.89 3.55
CA GLU A 42 -17.41 17.33 2.22
C GLU A 42 -18.04 16.21 1.39
N CYS A 43 -17.50 14.99 1.50
CA CYS A 43 -18.08 13.81 0.84
C CYS A 43 -19.45 13.46 1.43
N ALA A 44 -19.61 13.57 2.74
CA ALA A 44 -20.84 13.25 3.47
C ALA A 44 -22.05 14.07 2.99
N LYS A 45 -21.84 15.32 2.56
CA LYS A 45 -22.90 16.21 2.02
C LYS A 45 -23.73 15.54 0.92
N CYS A 46 -23.13 14.67 0.13
CA CYS A 46 -23.83 13.92 -0.93
C CYS A 46 -23.86 12.40 -0.70
N HIS A 47 -22.94 11.84 0.09
CA HIS A 47 -22.76 10.39 0.22
C HIS A 47 -23.19 9.81 1.58
N GLU A 48 -23.96 10.54 2.38
CA GLU A 48 -24.45 10.06 3.69
C GLU A 48 -25.86 9.44 3.65
N GLN A 49 -26.85 10.17 3.13
CA GLN A 49 -28.28 9.83 3.30
C GLN A 49 -28.79 8.74 2.34
N GLY A 50 -28.06 8.50 1.26
CA GLY A 50 -28.45 7.58 0.20
C GLY A 50 -29.56 8.10 -0.72
N MET A 51 -29.66 7.52 -1.92
CA MET A 51 -30.82 7.73 -2.80
C MET A 51 -31.96 6.77 -2.40
N ALA A 52 -33.13 7.32 -2.10
CA ALA A 52 -34.33 6.54 -1.85
C ALA A 52 -34.64 5.61 -3.04
N GLY A 53 -34.93 4.33 -2.77
CA GLY A 53 -35.36 3.35 -3.77
C GLY A 53 -34.25 2.61 -4.53
N ARG A 54 -32.97 2.81 -4.21
CA ARG A 54 -31.86 2.03 -4.82
C ARG A 54 -31.50 0.80 -3.99
N GLY A 55 -31.43 -0.37 -4.65
CA GLY A 55 -31.02 -1.64 -4.05
C GLY A 55 -29.54 -1.68 -3.66
N LYS A 56 -29.12 -2.65 -2.82
CA LYS A 56 -27.70 -2.85 -2.42
C LYS A 56 -26.76 -3.11 -3.61
N ASP A 57 -27.29 -3.53 -4.74
CA ASP A 57 -26.62 -3.79 -6.00
C ASP A 57 -26.56 -2.57 -6.94
N GLN A 58 -27.21 -1.46 -6.59
CA GLN A 58 -27.32 -0.24 -7.39
C GLN A 58 -26.44 0.89 -6.84
N LEU A 59 -25.15 0.61 -6.69
CA LEU A 59 -24.16 1.60 -6.27
C LEU A 59 -23.75 2.59 -7.41
N PRO A 60 -23.44 3.87 -7.09
CA PRO A 60 -23.38 4.42 -5.75
C PRO A 60 -24.77 4.60 -5.16
N GLY A 61 -24.92 4.12 -3.94
CA GLY A 61 -26.14 4.23 -3.17
C GLY A 61 -26.26 5.62 -2.56
N LEU A 62 -25.22 6.46 -2.71
CA LEU A 62 -25.03 7.75 -2.03
C LEU A 62 -25.01 7.63 -0.51
N LYS A 63 -24.55 6.48 -0.01
CA LYS A 63 -24.46 6.12 1.42
C LYS A 63 -23.06 5.63 1.79
N GLU A 64 -22.10 5.88 0.92
CA GLU A 64 -20.71 5.44 1.06
C GLU A 64 -20.11 6.03 2.34
N SER A 65 -20.37 7.31 2.62
CA SER A 65 -19.92 7.99 3.85
C SER A 65 -20.50 7.34 5.11
N ALA A 66 -21.81 7.08 5.13
CA ALA A 66 -22.47 6.44 6.27
C ALA A 66 -21.97 4.99 6.49
N THR A 67 -21.67 4.28 5.41
CA THR A 67 -21.14 2.91 5.47
C THR A 67 -19.71 2.92 6.01
N TRP A 68 -18.87 3.82 5.51
CA TRP A 68 -17.50 4.01 5.97
C TRP A 68 -17.45 4.38 7.46
N ALA A 69 -18.22 5.39 7.87
CA ALA A 69 -18.20 5.89 9.25
C ALA A 69 -18.64 4.83 10.27
N LYS A 70 -19.55 3.94 9.88
CA LYS A 70 -20.13 2.93 10.78
C LYS A 70 -19.33 1.63 10.81
N ASP A 71 -18.93 1.13 9.65
CA ASP A 71 -18.56 -0.27 9.48
C ASP A 71 -17.14 -0.48 8.94
N ASP A 72 -16.45 0.57 8.47
CA ASP A 72 -15.12 0.46 7.86
C ASP A 72 -14.00 0.67 8.89
N GLN A 73 -13.05 -0.27 8.94
CA GLN A 73 -11.90 -0.21 9.83
C GLN A 73 -10.99 0.99 9.56
N HIS A 74 -10.99 1.51 8.33
CA HIS A 74 -10.23 2.69 7.94
C HIS A 74 -10.65 3.96 8.71
N ASN A 75 -11.93 4.12 9.05
CA ASN A 75 -12.42 5.20 9.91
C ASN A 75 -11.86 5.11 11.34
N PHE A 76 -11.62 3.89 11.84
CA PHE A 76 -11.11 3.66 13.18
C PHE A 76 -9.57 3.63 13.25
N ALA A 77 -8.89 3.86 12.12
CA ALA A 77 -7.43 3.75 12.05
C ALA A 77 -6.74 4.77 12.97
N TYR A 78 -7.17 6.04 12.97
CA TYR A 78 -6.60 7.06 13.86
C TYR A 78 -6.82 6.73 15.33
N LYS A 79 -8.03 6.28 15.70
CA LYS A 79 -8.38 5.93 17.09
C LYS A 79 -7.49 4.85 17.68
N ARG A 80 -6.89 4.01 16.84
CA ARG A 80 -5.89 3.04 17.27
C ARG A 80 -4.64 3.69 17.87
N LEU A 81 -4.30 4.91 17.45
CA LEU A 81 -3.16 5.69 17.93
C LEU A 81 -3.41 6.42 19.26
N ASP A 82 -4.66 6.54 19.67
CA ASP A 82 -5.04 7.05 21.00
C ASP A 82 -5.44 5.89 21.94
N ASP A 83 -5.18 4.64 21.51
CA ASP A 83 -5.57 3.40 22.18
C ASP A 83 -7.07 3.34 22.56
N GLU A 84 -7.93 4.05 21.82
CA GLU A 84 -9.38 4.10 22.02
C GLU A 84 -10.10 2.87 21.44
N ASP A 85 -10.39 1.87 22.29
CA ASP A 85 -11.10 0.64 21.90
C ASP A 85 -12.23 0.91 20.88
N PRO A 86 -12.31 0.15 19.77
CA PRO A 86 -13.38 0.33 18.80
C PRO A 86 -14.72 0.00 19.50
N PRO A 87 -15.86 0.48 18.96
CA PRO A 87 -17.18 0.21 19.56
C PRO A 87 -17.37 -1.27 19.90
N GLU A 88 -18.07 -1.59 21.00
CA GLU A 88 -18.18 -2.97 21.54
C GLU A 88 -18.68 -4.02 20.53
N ASP A 89 -19.42 -3.60 19.49
CA ASP A 89 -19.92 -4.46 18.41
C ASP A 89 -18.88 -4.74 17.31
N LYS A 90 -17.68 -4.16 17.42
CA LYS A 90 -16.57 -4.33 16.47
C LYS A 90 -15.49 -5.23 17.07
N PRO A 91 -14.75 -5.97 16.22
CA PRO A 91 -13.59 -6.72 16.68
C PRO A 91 -12.58 -5.77 17.34
N ARG A 92 -12.23 -6.04 18.61
CA ARG A 92 -11.09 -5.38 19.26
C ARG A 92 -9.81 -5.71 18.52
N TRP A 93 -8.85 -4.81 18.60
CA TRP A 93 -7.56 -5.00 17.96
C TRP A 93 -6.79 -6.10 18.68
N ALA A 94 -6.23 -7.04 17.92
CA ALA A 94 -5.51 -8.18 18.46
C ALA A 94 -4.02 -7.88 18.75
N SER A 95 -3.65 -6.61 18.97
CA SER A 95 -2.26 -6.23 19.25
C SER A 95 -1.99 -6.43 20.74
N GLU A 96 -0.91 -7.14 21.07
CA GLU A 96 -0.40 -7.25 22.44
C GLU A 96 0.36 -5.99 22.88
N VAL A 97 0.64 -5.07 21.95
CA VAL A 97 1.40 -3.83 22.16
C VAL A 97 0.53 -2.62 21.81
N THR A 98 0.56 -1.59 22.66
CA THR A 98 -0.16 -0.32 22.46
C THR A 98 0.56 0.60 21.47
N SER A 99 -0.14 1.63 21.00
CA SER A 99 0.48 2.62 20.12
C SER A 99 1.51 3.48 20.86
N GLU A 100 1.26 3.77 22.14
CA GLU A 100 2.19 4.43 23.06
C GLU A 100 3.49 3.62 23.25
N GLU A 101 3.39 2.31 23.51
CA GLU A 101 4.55 1.44 23.68
C GLU A 101 5.41 1.37 22.41
N ILE A 102 4.79 1.32 21.22
CA ILE A 102 5.50 1.38 19.93
C ILE A 102 6.16 2.75 19.76
N PHE A 103 5.45 3.83 20.09
CA PHE A 103 5.96 5.19 19.93
C PHE A 103 7.16 5.48 20.85
N ASP A 104 7.09 5.05 22.11
CA ASP A 104 8.17 5.19 23.10
C ASP A 104 9.42 4.38 22.71
N ALA A 105 9.23 3.23 22.06
CA ALA A 105 10.33 2.41 21.54
C ALA A 105 10.91 2.96 20.23
N LEU A 106 10.25 3.92 19.57
CA LEU A 106 10.66 4.44 18.28
C LEU A 106 11.74 5.53 18.42
N GLU A 107 12.96 5.21 18.00
CA GLU A 107 14.02 6.21 17.97
C GLU A 107 13.75 7.33 16.95
N GLY A 108 14.03 8.57 17.36
CA GLY A 108 13.95 9.76 16.51
C GLY A 108 12.53 10.20 16.15
N ALA A 109 11.56 9.94 17.02
CA ALA A 109 10.23 10.51 16.90
C ALA A 109 10.28 12.05 17.02
N GLU A 110 9.68 12.75 16.06
CA GLU A 110 9.56 14.22 16.04
C GLU A 110 8.14 14.67 16.42
N ALA A 111 7.57 14.05 17.47
CA ALA A 111 6.22 14.34 17.99
C ALA A 111 6.15 14.01 19.49
N ASP A 112 5.09 14.43 20.17
CA ASP A 112 4.88 14.12 21.59
C ASP A 112 4.08 12.80 21.78
N MET A 113 3.31 12.38 20.77
CA MET A 113 2.53 11.14 20.80
C MET A 113 2.33 10.51 19.42
N ALA A 114 1.92 9.25 19.39
CA ALA A 114 1.69 8.49 18.16
C ALA A 114 0.70 9.17 17.22
N SER A 115 -0.40 9.73 17.74
CA SER A 115 -1.44 10.41 16.97
C SER A 115 -1.02 11.76 16.39
N GLU A 116 0.14 12.28 16.77
CA GLU A 116 0.77 13.47 16.18
C GLU A 116 1.95 13.11 15.26
N SER A 117 2.43 11.88 15.35
CA SER A 117 3.59 11.40 14.61
C SER A 117 3.28 11.16 13.13
N ILE A 118 4.02 11.84 12.26
CA ILE A 118 3.96 11.65 10.81
C ILE A 118 4.19 10.17 10.42
N ARG A 119 5.06 9.47 11.16
CA ARG A 119 5.35 8.05 10.91
C ARG A 119 4.15 7.15 11.19
N CYS A 120 3.31 7.48 12.16
CA CYS A 120 2.13 6.70 12.53
C CYS A 120 0.95 7.09 11.65
N LEU A 121 0.72 8.39 11.50
CA LEU A 121 -0.36 8.93 10.70
C LEU A 121 -0.23 8.57 9.21
N SER A 122 0.97 8.20 8.72
CA SER A 122 1.20 7.75 7.33
C SER A 122 0.31 6.57 6.90
N CYS A 123 -0.18 5.79 7.86
CA CYS A 123 -1.08 4.67 7.65
C CYS A 123 -2.40 4.79 8.43
N HIS A 124 -2.43 5.60 9.48
CA HIS A 124 -3.58 5.73 10.38
C HIS A 124 -4.43 6.99 10.15
N GLY A 125 -4.01 7.90 9.28
CA GLY A 125 -4.77 9.08 8.85
C GLY A 125 -4.97 9.17 7.32
N VAL A 126 -5.51 10.29 6.85
CA VAL A 126 -5.49 10.69 5.44
C VAL A 126 -4.16 11.37 5.17
N VAL A 127 -3.44 10.84 4.20
CA VAL A 127 -2.06 11.25 3.95
C VAL A 127 -1.90 11.78 2.55
N VAL A 128 -1.11 12.84 2.44
CA VAL A 128 -0.51 13.32 1.19
C VAL A 128 0.57 12.34 0.79
N HIS A 129 0.17 11.29 0.10
CA HIS A 129 1.13 10.47 -0.62
C HIS A 129 1.29 11.06 -2.02
N ASP A 130 2.54 11.15 -2.47
CA ASP A 130 2.86 11.31 -3.89
C ASP A 130 2.57 9.96 -4.56
N PHE A 131 1.41 9.84 -5.23
CA PHE A 131 1.17 8.66 -6.05
C PHE A 131 1.38 8.99 -7.53
N GLY A 132 2.43 8.38 -8.09
CA GLY A 132 2.58 8.19 -9.52
C GLY A 132 3.83 8.87 -10.09
N THR A 133 4.92 8.10 -10.19
CA THR A 133 6.18 8.44 -10.88
C THR A 133 6.49 9.94 -11.02
N PRO A 134 7.13 10.56 -10.03
CA PRO A 134 7.80 11.79 -10.30
C PRO A 134 9.01 11.47 -11.17
N LYS A 135 9.48 12.43 -11.97
CA LYS A 135 10.85 12.43 -12.51
C LYS A 135 11.93 12.32 -11.41
N TRP A 136 11.50 12.29 -10.14
CA TRP A 136 12.24 12.33 -8.90
C TRP A 136 12.22 11.01 -8.11
N PHE A 137 11.79 9.88 -8.70
CA PHE A 137 12.18 8.54 -8.22
C PHE A 137 13.70 8.32 -8.43
N LYS A 138 14.53 9.17 -7.82
CA LYS A 138 15.87 8.76 -7.45
C LYS A 138 15.70 7.66 -6.41
N LYS A 139 16.41 6.57 -6.61
CA LYS A 139 16.53 5.46 -5.67
C LYS A 139 16.78 6.02 -4.26
N GLY A 140 15.82 5.87 -3.33
CA GLY A 140 15.99 6.24 -1.92
C GLY A 140 15.03 7.29 -1.34
N ASP A 141 14.01 7.74 -2.06
CA ASP A 141 13.09 8.78 -1.57
C ASP A 141 11.81 8.19 -0.94
N ASN A 142 11.80 8.00 0.38
CA ASN A 142 10.64 7.60 1.19
C ASN A 142 9.91 8.85 1.74
N ARG A 143 9.47 9.78 0.88
CA ARG A 143 8.74 10.97 1.36
C ARG A 143 7.34 10.57 1.79
N VAL A 144 7.10 10.52 3.10
CA VAL A 144 5.76 10.63 3.66
C VAL A 144 5.53 12.12 3.88
N VAL A 145 4.52 12.69 3.22
CA VAL A 145 4.17 14.09 3.40
C VAL A 145 2.79 14.18 4.05
N PHE A 146 2.65 15.08 5.02
CA PHE A 146 1.33 15.48 5.48
C PHE A 146 0.81 16.61 4.62
N ALA A 147 -0.51 16.62 4.43
CA ALA A 147 -1.15 17.86 4.08
C ALA A 147 -0.85 18.85 5.22
N ASN A 148 0.03 19.81 4.98
CA ASN A 148 0.13 20.98 5.85
C ASN A 148 -1.10 21.88 5.63
N GLU A 149 -1.26 22.97 6.39
CA GLU A 149 -2.38 23.92 6.23
C GLU A 149 -2.57 24.41 4.78
N LYS A 150 -1.53 24.36 3.92
CA LYS A 150 -1.63 24.72 2.49
C LYS A 150 -2.35 23.65 1.65
N HIS A 151 -2.34 22.40 2.10
CA HIS A 151 -2.89 21.21 1.42
C HIS A 151 -4.12 20.62 2.12
N GLN A 152 -4.49 21.13 3.30
CA GLN A 152 -5.73 20.78 4.01
C GLN A 152 -6.78 21.87 3.78
N GLN A 153 -8.03 21.46 3.58
CA GLN A 153 -9.19 22.34 3.61
C GLN A 153 -10.34 21.64 4.35
N GLY A 154 -10.27 21.62 5.68
CA GLY A 154 -11.31 20.99 6.52
C GLY A 154 -11.10 19.49 6.79
N TYR A 155 -9.88 18.99 6.59
CA TYR A 155 -9.47 17.64 6.99
C TYR A 155 -8.94 17.65 8.43
N GLU A 156 -9.33 16.64 9.21
CA GLU A 156 -8.83 16.38 10.57
C GLU A 156 -8.18 14.99 10.65
N ALA A 157 -7.02 14.88 11.29
CA ALA A 157 -6.31 13.60 11.45
C ALA A 157 -7.20 12.50 12.02
N SER A 158 -8.05 12.89 12.98
CA SER A 158 -9.03 12.05 13.66
C SER A 158 -10.09 11.41 12.78
N GLU A 159 -10.24 11.85 11.52
CA GLU A 159 -11.11 11.18 10.55
C GLU A 159 -10.55 9.80 10.11
N GLY A 160 -9.33 9.42 10.52
CA GLY A 160 -8.73 8.16 10.10
C GLY A 160 -8.39 8.15 8.61
N VAL A 161 -8.40 6.98 7.97
CA VAL A 161 -8.22 6.85 6.52
C VAL A 161 -9.56 7.13 5.83
N SER A 162 -9.83 8.39 5.51
CA SER A 162 -11.10 8.85 4.89
C SER A 162 -11.10 8.78 3.36
N CYS A 163 -12.19 9.27 2.73
CA CYS A 163 -12.40 9.21 1.27
C CYS A 163 -11.18 9.66 0.46
N ASP A 164 -10.60 10.81 0.80
CA ASP A 164 -9.47 11.38 0.09
C ASP A 164 -8.18 10.55 0.23
N GLY A 165 -8.09 9.72 1.28
CA GLY A 165 -6.99 8.78 1.45
C GLY A 165 -6.92 7.76 0.31
N CYS A 166 -8.08 7.35 -0.20
CA CYS A 166 -8.20 6.39 -1.31
C CYS A 166 -8.43 7.07 -2.66
N HIS A 167 -9.18 8.18 -2.70
CA HIS A 167 -9.59 8.90 -3.91
C HIS A 167 -8.68 10.08 -4.29
N GLY A 168 -7.77 10.49 -3.41
CA GLY A 168 -6.83 11.59 -3.62
C GLY A 168 -7.42 12.94 -3.22
N PRO A 169 -6.61 14.02 -3.25
CA PRO A 169 -7.03 15.35 -2.82
C PRO A 169 -8.24 15.85 -3.63
N ALA A 170 -9.41 15.92 -3.00
CA ALA A 170 -10.65 16.14 -3.73
C ALA A 170 -10.86 17.55 -4.25
N SER A 171 -10.12 18.56 -3.76
CA SER A 171 -10.38 19.95 -4.15
C SER A 171 -10.29 20.20 -5.66
N GLY A 172 -9.49 19.41 -6.38
CA GLY A 172 -9.30 19.52 -7.83
C GLY A 172 -10.41 18.86 -8.65
N TRP A 173 -11.15 17.90 -8.09
CA TRP A 173 -12.17 17.13 -8.81
C TRP A 173 -13.59 17.18 -8.23
N LEU A 174 -13.79 17.62 -6.98
CA LEU A 174 -15.08 17.59 -6.28
C LEU A 174 -16.20 18.30 -7.07
N LYS A 175 -15.96 19.53 -7.54
CA LYS A 175 -16.94 20.29 -8.34
C LYS A 175 -17.30 19.63 -9.67
N ALA A 176 -16.39 18.86 -10.25
CA ALA A 176 -16.65 18.17 -11.50
C ALA A 176 -17.36 16.83 -11.24
N HIS A 177 -17.09 16.19 -10.10
CA HIS A 177 -17.77 14.99 -9.61
C HIS A 177 -19.26 15.20 -9.33
N GLU A 178 -19.65 16.39 -8.88
CA GLU A 178 -21.06 16.77 -8.68
C GLU A 178 -21.90 16.77 -9.98
N LYS A 179 -21.26 16.78 -11.15
CA LYS A 179 -21.96 16.86 -12.44
C LYS A 179 -22.33 15.47 -12.94
N GLU A 180 -23.53 15.32 -13.50
CA GLU A 180 -24.02 14.05 -14.10
C GLU A 180 -23.07 13.45 -15.14
N GLU A 181 -22.30 14.33 -15.78
CA GLU A 181 -21.35 14.01 -16.82
C GLU A 181 -20.12 13.20 -16.33
N TRP A 182 -19.84 13.16 -15.02
CA TRP A 182 -18.67 12.51 -14.40
C TRP A 182 -18.64 10.96 -14.52
N THR A 183 -18.44 10.47 -15.75
CA THR A 183 -18.54 9.06 -16.15
C THR A 183 -17.18 8.47 -16.51
N THR A 184 -17.03 7.13 -16.46
CA THR A 184 -15.79 6.43 -16.89
C THR A 184 -15.25 6.92 -18.24
N GLN A 185 -16.14 7.18 -19.21
CA GLN A 185 -15.73 7.66 -20.54
C GLN A 185 -15.09 9.05 -20.49
N GLN A 186 -15.65 9.97 -19.70
CA GLN A 186 -15.06 11.29 -19.54
C GLN A 186 -13.72 11.26 -18.82
N TRP A 187 -13.54 10.34 -17.87
CA TRP A 187 -12.26 10.15 -17.19
C TRP A 187 -11.20 9.63 -18.16
N LEU A 188 -11.54 8.62 -18.96
CA LEU A 188 -10.66 8.09 -20.00
C LEU A 188 -10.32 9.16 -21.05
N ALA A 189 -11.28 10.00 -21.43
CA ALA A 189 -11.06 11.11 -22.33
C ALA A 189 -10.12 12.18 -21.74
N ARG A 190 -10.28 12.51 -20.45
CA ARG A 190 -9.42 13.47 -19.72
C ARG A 190 -8.01 12.95 -19.51
N GLY A 191 -7.87 11.66 -19.18
CA GLY A 191 -6.59 10.97 -19.05
C GLY A 191 -5.82 10.86 -20.38
N GLY A 192 -6.49 11.08 -21.52
CA GLY A 192 -5.86 11.31 -22.82
C GLY A 192 -5.09 10.13 -23.42
N ALA A 193 -5.11 8.95 -22.78
CA ALA A 193 -4.25 7.84 -23.14
C ALA A 193 -5.03 6.53 -23.33
N LYS A 194 -4.70 5.78 -24.39
CA LYS A 194 -5.10 4.37 -24.58
C LYS A 194 -4.44 3.42 -23.56
N ASP A 195 -3.49 3.94 -22.80
CA ASP A 195 -2.73 3.26 -21.76
C ASP A 195 -3.33 3.63 -20.40
N PRO A 196 -3.98 2.68 -19.70
CA PRO A 196 -4.60 2.95 -18.40
C PRO A 196 -3.65 3.55 -17.37
N ALA A 197 -2.35 3.17 -17.40
CA ALA A 197 -1.36 3.70 -16.47
C ALA A 197 -1.15 5.20 -16.66
N LYS A 198 -1.03 5.63 -17.91
CA LYS A 198 -0.86 7.05 -18.26
C LYS A 198 -2.13 7.86 -18.02
N ALA A 199 -3.29 7.24 -18.26
CA ALA A 199 -4.57 7.89 -18.01
C ALA A 199 -4.77 8.19 -16.51
N SER A 200 -4.52 7.22 -15.64
CA SER A 200 -4.59 7.41 -14.18
C SER A 200 -3.57 8.42 -13.68
N GLN A 201 -2.33 8.34 -14.17
CA GLN A 201 -1.28 9.31 -13.84
C GLN A 201 -1.72 10.73 -14.17
N LYS A 202 -2.22 10.95 -15.40
CA LYS A 202 -2.66 12.27 -15.85
C LYS A 202 -3.83 12.80 -15.02
N LEU A 203 -4.77 11.94 -14.61
CA LEU A 203 -5.88 12.33 -13.75
C LEU A 203 -5.40 12.79 -12.37
N TYR A 204 -4.38 12.14 -11.82
CA TYR A 204 -3.74 12.61 -10.60
C TYR A 204 -3.06 13.96 -10.83
N GLU A 205 -2.17 14.08 -11.83
CA GLU A 205 -1.43 15.32 -12.13
C GLU A 205 -2.35 16.52 -12.39
N ASP A 206 -3.47 16.32 -13.10
CA ASP A 206 -4.38 17.40 -13.47
C ASP A 206 -5.32 17.81 -12.32
N LEU A 207 -5.79 16.84 -11.52
CA LEU A 207 -6.95 17.02 -10.65
C LEU A 207 -6.74 16.54 -9.21
N GLY A 208 -5.66 15.82 -8.92
CA GLY A 208 -5.45 15.17 -7.63
C GLY A 208 -6.23 13.87 -7.46
N LEU A 209 -6.65 13.23 -8.55
CA LEU A 209 -7.60 12.13 -8.51
C LEU A 209 -6.94 10.75 -8.62
N TYR A 210 -7.07 9.95 -7.58
CA TYR A 210 -6.76 8.52 -7.65
C TYR A 210 -7.91 7.76 -8.31
N TYR A 211 -7.67 7.32 -9.54
CA TYR A 211 -8.67 6.59 -10.30
C TYR A 211 -8.83 5.15 -9.79
N SER A 212 -9.72 4.94 -8.82
CA SER A 212 -9.94 3.64 -8.17
C SER A 212 -10.46 2.51 -9.08
N LYS A 213 -10.81 2.81 -10.35
CA LYS A 213 -11.15 1.77 -11.35
C LYS A 213 -9.91 1.25 -12.08
N ASP A 214 -8.76 1.91 -11.96
CA ASP A 214 -7.48 1.34 -12.32
C ASP A 214 -7.09 0.32 -11.25
N LEU A 215 -7.19 -0.95 -11.59
CA LEU A 215 -6.94 -2.04 -10.65
C LEU A 215 -5.48 -2.11 -10.17
N VAL A 216 -4.52 -1.65 -10.97
CA VAL A 216 -3.12 -1.60 -10.53
C VAL A 216 -2.97 -0.52 -9.47
N LEU A 217 -3.46 0.69 -9.76
CA LEU A 217 -3.46 1.79 -8.80
C LEU A 217 -4.20 1.41 -7.51
N TRP A 218 -5.36 0.77 -7.62
CA TRP A 218 -6.12 0.31 -6.47
C TRP A 218 -5.31 -0.68 -5.62
N ALA A 219 -4.70 -1.70 -6.22
CA ALA A 219 -3.86 -2.65 -5.50
C ALA A 219 -2.68 -1.96 -4.78
N GLU A 220 -2.07 -0.98 -5.44
CA GLU A 220 -0.95 -0.22 -4.89
C GLU A 220 -1.37 0.64 -3.67
N GLN A 221 -2.58 1.20 -3.70
CA GLN A 221 -3.10 1.98 -2.56
C GLN A 221 -3.28 1.15 -1.30
N CYS A 222 -3.58 -0.14 -1.43
CA CYS A 222 -3.69 -1.02 -0.28
C CYS A 222 -2.31 -1.42 0.27
N VAL A 223 -1.39 -1.87 -0.59
CA VAL A 223 -0.08 -2.38 -0.14
C VAL A 223 0.83 -1.30 0.43
N ARG A 224 0.56 0.00 0.16
CA ARG A 224 1.33 1.11 0.71
C ARG A 224 1.30 1.15 2.24
N CYS A 225 0.18 0.78 2.86
CA CYS A 225 0.06 0.71 4.32
C CYS A 225 0.18 -0.75 4.80
N HIS A 226 -0.39 -1.69 4.05
CA HIS A 226 -0.51 -3.07 4.51
C HIS A 226 0.75 -3.92 4.30
N LEU A 227 1.71 -3.48 3.48
CA LEU A 227 2.95 -4.23 3.22
C LEU A 227 4.23 -3.41 3.35
N ARG A 228 4.19 -2.09 3.09
CA ARG A 228 5.36 -1.19 3.13
C ARG A 228 5.55 -0.52 4.49
N ILE A 229 5.57 -1.32 5.55
CA ILE A 229 5.78 -0.85 6.92
C ILE A 229 7.27 -0.60 7.14
N ASP A 230 7.60 0.61 7.60
CA ASP A 230 8.98 1.01 7.90
C ASP A 230 9.64 0.07 8.93
N SER A 231 10.92 -0.23 8.73
CA SER A 231 11.64 -1.17 9.57
C SER A 231 11.88 -0.67 11.00
N GLY A 232 11.91 0.64 11.22
CA GLY A 232 11.98 1.23 12.56
C GLY A 232 10.70 1.00 13.35
N LEU A 233 9.53 1.08 12.70
CA LEU A 233 8.25 0.72 13.32
C LEU A 233 8.24 -0.76 13.74
N LEU A 234 8.73 -1.65 12.88
CA LEU A 234 8.81 -3.08 13.20
C LEU A 234 9.75 -3.35 14.39
N ALA A 235 10.93 -2.72 14.41
CA ALA A 235 11.88 -2.80 15.52
C ALA A 235 11.27 -2.28 16.83
N ALA A 236 10.37 -1.30 16.75
CA ALA A 236 9.55 -0.80 17.85
C ALA A 236 8.33 -1.69 18.16
N ALA A 237 8.35 -2.96 17.75
CA ALA A 237 7.28 -3.95 17.97
C ALA A 237 5.95 -3.67 17.26
N HIS A 238 5.92 -2.79 16.24
CA HIS A 238 4.74 -2.67 15.38
C HIS A 238 4.45 -4.02 14.67
N PRO A 239 3.19 -4.48 14.61
CA PRO A 239 2.85 -5.69 13.89
C PRO A 239 3.32 -5.66 12.43
N ASP A 240 4.13 -6.64 12.02
CA ASP A 240 4.42 -6.88 10.60
C ASP A 240 3.14 -7.54 10.04
N LEU A 241 2.34 -6.81 9.27
CA LEU A 241 1.08 -7.31 8.72
C LEU A 241 1.36 -8.48 7.75
N GLU A 242 1.52 -9.69 8.30
CA GLU A 242 2.24 -10.81 7.67
C GLU A 242 1.60 -11.30 6.35
N ALA A 243 0.31 -11.00 6.13
CA ALA A 243 -0.43 -11.42 4.94
C ALA A 243 -1.33 -10.32 4.37
N PHE A 244 -1.21 -10.09 3.07
CA PHE A 244 -2.14 -9.25 2.32
C PHE A 244 -2.68 -10.02 1.11
N GLU A 245 -3.99 -10.18 1.00
CA GLU A 245 -4.62 -10.66 -0.24
C GLU A 245 -5.71 -9.69 -0.63
N LEU A 246 -5.57 -9.05 -1.79
CA LEU A 246 -6.38 -7.90 -2.18
C LEU A 246 -7.87 -8.23 -2.21
N TRP A 247 -8.25 -9.40 -2.74
CA TRP A 247 -9.66 -9.78 -2.79
C TRP A 247 -10.24 -10.00 -1.38
N ASP A 248 -9.55 -10.75 -0.52
CA ASP A 248 -9.96 -11.01 0.86
C ASP A 248 -10.12 -9.71 1.65
N GLN A 249 -9.12 -8.80 1.59
CA GLN A 249 -9.19 -7.51 2.26
C GLN A 249 -10.39 -6.69 1.77
N ASN A 250 -10.62 -6.64 0.46
CA ASN A 250 -11.81 -6.01 -0.12
C ASN A 250 -13.13 -6.64 0.34
N THR A 251 -13.15 -7.92 0.74
CA THR A 251 -14.37 -8.55 1.28
C THR A 251 -14.60 -8.31 2.76
N ARG A 252 -13.57 -7.85 3.50
CA ARG A 252 -13.65 -7.55 4.93
C ARG A 252 -14.08 -6.11 5.21
N VAL A 253 -13.81 -5.20 4.28
CA VAL A 253 -14.36 -3.85 4.30
C VAL A 253 -15.81 -3.84 3.79
N PRO A 254 -16.72 -3.10 4.42
CA PRO A 254 -18.10 -3.01 3.98
C PRO A 254 -18.15 -2.37 2.58
N PRO A 255 -18.94 -2.90 1.63
CA PRO A 255 -18.91 -2.42 0.26
C PRO A 255 -19.51 -1.01 0.17
N HIS A 256 -18.61 -0.03 0.12
CA HIS A 256 -18.90 1.37 -0.20
C HIS A 256 -18.41 1.74 -1.61
N TRP A 257 -18.07 0.74 -2.43
CA TRP A 257 -17.78 0.86 -3.86
C TRP A 257 -18.63 -0.13 -4.65
N ARG A 258 -18.76 0.12 -5.95
CA ARG A 258 -19.56 -0.73 -6.84
C ARG A 258 -18.91 -2.11 -7.03
N ASP A 259 -19.69 -3.16 -6.80
CA ASP A 259 -19.31 -4.54 -7.13
C ASP A 259 -19.29 -4.74 -8.66
N TYR A 260 -18.08 -4.85 -9.22
CA TYR A 260 -17.88 -5.02 -10.66
C TYR A 260 -18.02 -6.47 -11.13
N SER A 261 -18.17 -7.45 -10.23
CA SER A 261 -18.41 -8.84 -10.62
C SER A 261 -19.74 -9.05 -11.35
N LYS A 262 -20.70 -8.15 -11.13
CA LYS A 262 -22.02 -8.13 -11.78
C LYS A 262 -22.11 -7.15 -12.95
N ALA A 263 -21.05 -6.39 -13.23
CA ALA A 263 -21.03 -5.48 -14.35
C ALA A 263 -20.98 -6.26 -15.68
N ALA A 264 -21.61 -5.71 -16.72
CA ALA A 264 -21.39 -6.20 -18.07
C ALA A 264 -19.90 -6.08 -18.43
N ASP A 265 -19.38 -7.07 -19.16
CA ASP A 265 -18.01 -7.01 -19.68
C ASP A 265 -17.90 -5.88 -20.70
N LYS A 266 -16.96 -4.96 -20.47
CA LYS A 266 -16.76 -3.75 -21.28
C LYS A 266 -15.27 -3.42 -21.35
N PRO A 267 -14.75 -2.98 -22.51
CA PRO A 267 -13.35 -2.60 -22.65
C PRO A 267 -12.88 -1.54 -21.65
N GLU A 268 -13.78 -0.64 -21.24
CA GLU A 268 -13.49 0.49 -20.35
C GLU A 268 -13.53 0.11 -18.86
N LEU A 269 -13.93 -1.13 -18.56
CA LEU A 269 -13.86 -1.73 -17.24
C LEU A 269 -13.22 -3.12 -17.38
N PRO A 270 -11.91 -3.19 -17.68
CA PRO A 270 -11.24 -4.44 -18.01
C PRO A 270 -11.20 -5.44 -16.84
N ALA A 271 -11.47 -4.97 -15.61
CA ALA A 271 -11.63 -5.81 -14.44
C ALA A 271 -13.09 -6.21 -14.15
N GLY A 272 -14.08 -5.86 -14.98
CA GLY A 272 -15.50 -6.17 -14.75
C GLY A 272 -15.92 -7.59 -15.11
N GLY A 273 -17.14 -7.96 -14.71
CA GLY A 273 -17.79 -9.22 -15.07
C GLY A 273 -17.36 -10.42 -14.23
N ALA A 274 -17.71 -11.63 -14.70
CA ALA A 274 -17.56 -12.87 -13.93
C ALA A 274 -16.11 -13.19 -13.53
N LEU A 275 -15.12 -12.66 -14.27
CA LEU A 275 -13.69 -12.83 -13.95
C LEU A 275 -13.11 -11.77 -13.01
N HIS A 276 -13.93 -10.82 -12.55
CA HIS A 276 -13.49 -9.78 -11.61
C HIS A 276 -12.68 -10.35 -10.44
N PRO A 277 -13.12 -11.42 -9.72
CA PRO A 277 -12.35 -11.97 -8.61
C PRO A 277 -10.96 -12.47 -9.01
N ALA A 278 -10.84 -13.14 -10.16
CA ALA A 278 -9.57 -13.67 -10.63
C ALA A 278 -8.62 -12.57 -11.12
N ARG A 279 -9.14 -11.49 -11.72
CA ARG A 279 -8.34 -10.33 -12.14
C ARG A 279 -7.82 -9.56 -10.92
N VAL A 280 -8.68 -9.33 -9.91
CA VAL A 280 -8.30 -8.72 -8.63
C VAL A 280 -7.22 -9.55 -7.94
N TRP A 281 -7.42 -10.87 -7.86
CA TRP A 281 -6.40 -11.79 -7.32
C TRP A 281 -5.08 -11.69 -8.08
N LEU A 282 -5.09 -11.79 -9.40
CA LEU A 282 -3.88 -11.82 -10.22
C LEU A 282 -3.06 -10.52 -10.08
N VAL A 283 -3.73 -9.36 -10.19
CA VAL A 283 -3.08 -8.05 -10.08
C VAL A 283 -2.65 -7.78 -8.65
N GLY A 284 -3.50 -8.09 -7.67
CA GLY A 284 -3.21 -7.96 -6.24
C GLY A 284 -1.98 -8.76 -5.82
N GLN A 285 -1.90 -10.04 -6.21
CA GLN A 285 -0.74 -10.89 -5.94
C GLN A 285 0.53 -10.36 -6.60
N SER A 286 0.45 -9.87 -7.83
CA SER A 286 1.61 -9.29 -8.52
C SER A 286 2.12 -8.01 -7.85
N THR A 287 1.20 -7.16 -7.40
CA THR A 287 1.52 -5.89 -6.73
C THR A 287 2.08 -6.14 -5.33
N ALA A 288 1.49 -7.10 -4.61
CA ALA A 288 1.95 -7.51 -3.28
C ALA A 288 3.32 -8.20 -3.31
N LEU A 289 3.60 -9.00 -4.34
CA LEU A 289 4.95 -9.54 -4.58
C LEU A 289 5.96 -8.40 -4.77
N GLN A 290 5.65 -7.43 -5.64
CA GLN A 290 6.53 -6.29 -5.89
C GLN A 290 6.80 -5.50 -4.59
N ALA A 291 5.76 -5.16 -3.83
CA ALA A 291 5.91 -4.47 -2.56
C ALA A 291 6.73 -5.30 -1.55
N SER A 292 6.53 -6.61 -1.48
CA SER A 292 7.30 -7.48 -0.57
C SER A 292 8.77 -7.55 -0.95
N LEU A 293 9.09 -7.59 -2.25
CA LEU A 293 10.48 -7.58 -2.74
C LEU A 293 11.18 -6.23 -2.49
N GLU A 294 10.46 -5.12 -2.60
CA GLU A 294 10.95 -3.80 -2.19
C GLU A 294 11.32 -3.77 -0.70
N GLU A 295 10.48 -4.38 0.15
CA GLU A 295 10.77 -4.47 1.58
C GLU A 295 11.98 -5.36 1.89
N VAL A 296 12.20 -6.45 1.14
CA VAL A 296 13.45 -7.22 1.26
C VAL A 296 14.67 -6.33 0.95
N ASP A 297 14.64 -5.55 -0.13
CA ASP A 297 15.76 -4.66 -0.49
C ASP A 297 15.96 -3.52 0.53
N LYS A 298 14.88 -2.98 1.11
CA LYS A 298 14.96 -1.95 2.17
C LYS A 298 15.52 -2.52 3.46
N ARG A 299 14.95 -3.62 3.97
CA ARG A 299 15.37 -4.25 5.23
C ARG A 299 16.81 -4.78 5.14
N ALA A 300 17.25 -5.24 3.95
CA ALA A 300 18.65 -5.62 3.70
C ALA A 300 19.67 -4.46 3.77
N LYS A 301 19.21 -3.21 3.83
CA LYS A 301 20.05 -2.01 3.97
C LYS A 301 19.92 -1.34 5.33
N ALA A 302 18.90 -1.70 6.12
CA ALA A 302 18.64 -1.13 7.43
C ALA A 302 19.30 -1.98 8.53
N GLU A 303 19.43 -1.43 9.74
CA GLU A 303 19.89 -2.18 10.93
C GLU A 303 18.83 -3.16 11.47
N ALA A 304 17.64 -3.21 10.85
CA ALA A 304 16.55 -4.13 11.17
C ALA A 304 16.70 -5.51 10.50
N GLU A 305 17.86 -6.15 10.71
CA GLU A 305 18.17 -7.47 10.16
C GLU A 305 17.18 -8.54 10.64
N ASP A 306 16.66 -8.40 11.85
CA ASP A 306 15.74 -9.37 12.48
C ASP A 306 14.40 -9.53 11.70
N TYR A 307 14.05 -8.58 10.82
CA TYR A 307 12.80 -8.60 10.05
C TYR A 307 13.01 -8.91 8.56
N ILE A 308 14.23 -9.25 8.13
CA ILE A 308 14.47 -9.61 6.73
C ILE A 308 13.85 -10.96 6.37
N GLU A 309 13.87 -11.91 7.31
CA GLU A 309 13.31 -13.25 7.11
C GLU A 309 11.81 -13.18 6.85
N SER A 310 11.06 -12.39 7.63
CA SER A 310 9.61 -12.23 7.43
C SER A 310 9.28 -11.59 6.07
N ALA A 311 10.08 -10.62 5.61
CA ALA A 311 9.92 -10.02 4.29
C ALA A 311 10.18 -11.03 3.16
N VAL A 312 11.20 -11.89 3.31
CA VAL A 312 11.49 -12.97 2.35
C VAL A 312 10.39 -14.02 2.35
N GLU A 313 9.95 -14.47 3.52
CA GLU A 313 8.83 -15.41 3.67
C GLU A 313 7.59 -14.90 2.94
N ARG A 314 7.27 -13.62 3.12
CA ARG A 314 6.13 -12.98 2.46
C ARG A 314 6.29 -12.90 0.94
N ALA A 315 7.44 -12.47 0.44
CA ALA A 315 7.72 -12.43 -1.00
C ALA A 315 7.62 -13.83 -1.64
N VAL A 316 8.20 -14.85 -0.99
CA VAL A 316 8.13 -16.25 -1.44
C VAL A 316 6.70 -16.76 -1.40
N ALA A 317 5.91 -16.43 -0.38
CA ALA A 317 4.52 -16.86 -0.27
C ALA A 317 3.65 -16.27 -1.41
N HIS A 318 3.81 -14.98 -1.74
CA HIS A 318 3.16 -14.36 -2.90
C HIS A 318 3.57 -15.02 -4.22
N TRP A 319 4.87 -15.26 -4.41
CA TRP A 319 5.36 -15.96 -5.61
C TRP A 319 4.75 -17.35 -5.76
N THR A 320 4.69 -18.11 -4.67
CA THR A 320 4.23 -19.51 -4.68
C THR A 320 2.80 -19.64 -5.21
N VAL A 321 1.93 -18.65 -4.94
CA VAL A 321 0.57 -18.62 -5.50
C VAL A 321 0.50 -17.97 -6.87
N LEU A 322 1.23 -16.86 -7.08
CA LEU A 322 1.19 -16.07 -8.31
C LEU A 322 1.78 -16.82 -9.52
N ARG A 323 2.81 -17.65 -9.32
CA ARG A 323 3.48 -18.39 -10.40
C ARG A 323 2.51 -19.21 -11.25
N HIS A 324 1.46 -19.77 -10.64
CA HIS A 324 0.45 -20.54 -11.37
C HIS A 324 -0.35 -19.68 -12.35
N GLY A 325 -0.69 -18.45 -11.94
CA GLY A 325 -1.33 -17.46 -12.82
C GLY A 325 -0.39 -17.00 -13.93
N LEU A 326 0.83 -16.59 -13.57
CA LEU A 326 1.81 -16.08 -14.54
C LEU A 326 2.21 -17.14 -15.57
N LYS A 327 2.34 -18.41 -15.19
CA LYS A 327 2.63 -19.50 -16.13
C LYS A 327 1.61 -19.59 -17.25
N LEU A 328 0.34 -19.28 -16.96
CA LEU A 328 -0.74 -19.32 -17.94
C LEU A 328 -0.80 -18.07 -18.79
N VAL A 329 -0.70 -16.88 -18.18
CA VAL A 329 -1.04 -15.61 -18.86
C VAL A 329 0.17 -14.74 -19.22
N ALA A 330 1.34 -15.02 -18.64
CA ALA A 330 2.58 -14.27 -18.85
C ALA A 330 3.82 -15.19 -18.69
N PRO A 331 3.98 -16.25 -19.53
CA PRO A 331 5.00 -17.29 -19.34
C PRO A 331 6.44 -16.76 -19.41
N GLU A 332 6.70 -15.69 -20.18
CA GLU A 332 8.01 -15.05 -20.20
C GLU A 332 8.36 -14.39 -18.86
N ALA A 333 7.41 -13.67 -18.26
CA ALA A 333 7.59 -13.06 -16.94
C ALA A 333 7.76 -14.14 -15.87
N HIS A 334 6.96 -15.21 -15.94
CA HIS A 334 7.13 -16.39 -15.09
C HIS A 334 8.55 -16.94 -15.16
N GLY A 335 9.07 -17.21 -16.37
CA GLY A 335 10.39 -17.81 -16.53
C GLY A 335 11.54 -16.95 -15.99
N LYS A 336 11.41 -15.62 -16.06
CA LYS A 336 12.38 -14.68 -15.47
C LYS A 336 12.32 -14.70 -13.94
N LEU A 337 11.12 -14.66 -13.37
CA LEU A 337 10.92 -14.61 -11.92
C LEU A 337 11.25 -15.92 -11.23
N GLU A 338 10.91 -17.08 -11.83
CA GLU A 338 11.13 -18.39 -11.21
C GLU A 338 12.57 -18.57 -10.72
N LYS A 339 13.54 -18.21 -11.56
CA LYS A 339 14.96 -18.30 -11.20
C LYS A 339 15.34 -17.37 -10.05
N ALA A 340 14.86 -16.13 -10.10
CA ALA A 340 15.17 -15.13 -9.07
C ALA A 340 14.50 -15.48 -7.73
N MET A 341 13.26 -15.96 -7.75
CA MET A 341 12.51 -16.34 -6.55
C MET A 341 13.02 -17.65 -5.94
N ALA A 342 13.44 -18.62 -6.75
CA ALA A 342 14.13 -19.82 -6.25
C ALA A 342 15.44 -19.43 -5.53
N ALA A 343 16.26 -18.58 -6.16
CA ALA A 343 17.49 -18.09 -5.55
C ALA A 343 17.25 -17.29 -4.26
N LEU A 344 16.17 -16.51 -4.20
CA LEU A 344 15.79 -15.78 -3.00
C LEU A 344 15.37 -16.73 -1.86
N GLY A 345 14.57 -17.75 -2.17
CA GLY A 345 14.10 -18.72 -1.18
C GLY A 345 15.16 -19.70 -0.66
N GLU A 346 16.31 -19.79 -1.33
CA GLU A 346 17.47 -20.61 -0.95
C GLU A 346 18.64 -19.78 -0.40
N ALA A 347 18.50 -18.46 -0.31
CA ALA A 347 19.58 -17.58 0.12
C ALA A 347 19.88 -17.76 1.63
N GLU A 348 21.06 -18.30 1.94
CA GLU A 348 21.56 -18.42 3.32
C GLU A 348 22.12 -17.09 3.88
N ASP A 349 22.51 -16.17 2.98
CA ASP A 349 22.97 -14.82 3.31
C ASP A 349 22.13 -13.79 2.57
N MET A 350 21.40 -13.00 3.36
CA MET A 350 20.52 -11.97 2.85
C MET A 350 21.23 -10.66 2.49
N LYS A 351 22.45 -10.41 2.99
CA LYS A 351 23.26 -9.23 2.62
C LYS A 351 23.96 -9.40 1.27
N GLY A 352 24.29 -10.64 0.91
CA GLY A 352 24.91 -11.00 -0.36
C GLY A 352 23.89 -11.52 -1.39
N LYS A 353 23.74 -12.85 -1.46
CA LYS A 353 22.99 -13.53 -2.52
C LYS A 353 21.49 -13.22 -2.47
N GLY A 354 20.91 -13.15 -1.27
CA GLY A 354 19.48 -12.84 -1.09
C GLY A 354 19.13 -11.45 -1.63
N LYS A 355 19.92 -10.43 -1.30
CA LYS A 355 19.77 -9.08 -1.85
C LYS A 355 19.86 -9.03 -3.37
N ALA A 356 20.82 -9.74 -3.97
CA ALA A 356 20.96 -9.78 -5.42
C ALA A 356 19.75 -10.47 -6.10
N ALA A 357 19.26 -11.56 -5.51
CA ALA A 357 18.07 -12.27 -5.97
C ALA A 357 16.80 -11.40 -5.84
N ALA A 358 16.62 -10.74 -4.69
CA ALA A 358 15.53 -9.81 -4.44
C ALA A 358 15.55 -8.63 -5.42
N ALA A 359 16.69 -8.00 -5.65
CA ALA A 359 16.81 -6.90 -6.61
C ALA A 359 16.52 -7.35 -8.05
N GLY A 360 16.93 -8.56 -8.43
CA GLY A 360 16.60 -9.15 -9.73
C GLY A 360 15.11 -9.43 -9.89
N ALA A 361 14.43 -9.84 -8.83
CA ALA A 361 12.99 -10.08 -8.80
C ALA A 361 12.17 -8.77 -8.69
N ALA A 362 12.64 -7.77 -7.93
CA ALA A 362 11.98 -6.49 -7.66
C ALA A 362 11.93 -5.57 -8.89
N ALA A 363 12.59 -5.95 -9.98
CA ALA A 363 12.56 -5.22 -11.25
C ALA A 363 11.28 -5.51 -12.07
N LEU A 364 10.17 -5.92 -11.44
CA LEU A 364 8.92 -6.11 -12.18
C LEU A 364 8.49 -4.76 -12.75
N PRO A 365 8.43 -4.61 -14.07
CA PRO A 365 8.06 -3.34 -14.64
C PRO A 365 6.56 -3.13 -14.36
N ARG A 366 6.18 -1.88 -14.06
CA ARG A 366 4.76 -1.49 -13.90
C ARG A 366 3.89 -1.98 -15.06
N SER A 367 4.45 -2.02 -16.28
CA SER A 367 3.80 -2.55 -17.48
C SER A 367 3.36 -4.01 -17.37
N LEU A 368 4.01 -4.84 -16.54
CA LEU A 368 3.57 -6.21 -16.28
C LEU A 368 2.25 -6.21 -15.52
N HIS A 369 2.10 -5.42 -14.45
CA HIS A 369 0.84 -5.35 -13.69
C HIS A 369 -0.34 -4.97 -14.60
N TYR A 370 -0.15 -3.98 -15.47
CA TYR A 370 -1.16 -3.59 -16.45
C TYR A 370 -1.40 -4.65 -17.53
N ALA A 371 -0.36 -5.37 -17.96
CA ALA A 371 -0.54 -6.51 -18.87
C ALA A 371 -1.37 -7.63 -18.24
N LEU A 372 -1.28 -7.83 -16.92
CA LEU A 372 -2.10 -8.82 -16.19
C LEU A 372 -3.57 -8.39 -16.07
N VAL A 373 -3.87 -7.10 -16.01
CA VAL A 373 -5.27 -6.60 -16.07
C VAL A 373 -5.93 -7.04 -17.39
N GLY A 374 -5.21 -6.90 -18.50
CA GLY A 374 -5.67 -7.25 -19.85
C GLY A 374 -5.38 -8.68 -20.29
N ALA A 375 -4.83 -9.52 -19.40
CA ALA A 375 -4.45 -10.89 -19.76
C ALA A 375 -5.67 -11.72 -20.19
N LYS A 376 -5.46 -12.57 -21.20
CA LYS A 376 -6.46 -13.54 -21.64
C LYS A 376 -6.58 -14.66 -20.60
N LEU A 377 -7.41 -14.42 -19.61
CA LEU A 377 -7.84 -15.40 -18.63
C LEU A 377 -9.31 -15.72 -18.88
N ASP A 378 -9.69 -17.00 -18.84
CA ASP A 378 -11.06 -17.47 -18.92
C ASP A 378 -11.39 -18.41 -17.75
N ALA A 379 -12.65 -18.85 -17.64
CA ALA A 379 -13.08 -19.75 -16.57
C ALA A 379 -12.31 -21.09 -16.57
N ALA A 380 -11.90 -21.58 -17.74
CA ALA A 380 -11.10 -22.81 -17.85
C ALA A 380 -9.67 -22.58 -17.32
N GLY A 381 -9.08 -21.43 -17.61
CA GLY A 381 -7.81 -20.97 -17.07
C GLY A 381 -7.84 -20.84 -15.54
N VAL A 382 -8.91 -20.23 -15.01
CA VAL A 382 -9.11 -20.15 -13.55
C VAL A 382 -9.19 -21.54 -12.92
N LYS A 383 -9.92 -22.49 -13.53
CA LYS A 383 -9.98 -23.88 -13.06
C LYS A 383 -8.61 -24.56 -13.07
N LYS A 384 -7.77 -24.29 -14.08
CA LYS A 384 -6.39 -24.81 -14.13
C LYS A 384 -5.54 -24.24 -12.98
N ILE A 385 -5.65 -22.94 -12.70
CA ILE A 385 -4.94 -22.29 -11.59
C ILE A 385 -5.39 -22.88 -10.25
N LEU A 386 -6.71 -23.04 -10.04
CA LEU A 386 -7.26 -23.66 -8.84
C LEU A 386 -6.70 -25.07 -8.61
N ALA A 387 -6.75 -25.93 -9.63
CA ALA A 387 -6.23 -27.29 -9.53
C ALA A 387 -4.72 -27.32 -9.22
N ALA A 388 -3.95 -26.41 -9.82
CA ALA A 388 -2.51 -26.29 -9.56
C ALA A 388 -2.24 -25.85 -8.11
N LEU A 389 -2.95 -24.85 -7.60
CA LEU A 389 -2.84 -24.39 -6.20
C LEU A 389 -3.28 -25.46 -5.19
N GLU A 390 -4.31 -26.24 -5.53
CA GLU A 390 -4.80 -27.30 -4.65
C GLU A 390 -3.75 -28.41 -4.47
N GLY A 391 -3.04 -28.77 -5.55
CA GLY A 391 -1.99 -29.79 -5.57
C GLY A 391 -0.58 -29.31 -5.19
N ASP A 392 -0.35 -28.01 -5.02
CA ASP A 392 0.97 -27.45 -4.72
C ASP A 392 1.33 -27.60 -3.22
N ALA A 393 2.21 -28.56 -2.92
CA ALA A 393 2.70 -28.83 -1.58
C ALA A 393 3.54 -27.67 -1.00
N GLU A 394 4.25 -26.91 -1.84
CA GLU A 394 4.99 -25.73 -1.42
C GLU A 394 4.04 -24.62 -1.02
N ALA A 395 2.98 -24.38 -1.81
CA ALA A 395 1.92 -23.43 -1.46
C ALA A 395 1.23 -23.82 -0.13
N LYS A 396 1.09 -25.12 0.14
CA LYS A 396 0.52 -25.64 1.38
C LYS A 396 1.42 -25.42 2.59
N LYS A 397 2.75 -25.48 2.43
CA LYS A 397 3.72 -25.35 3.53
C LYS A 397 4.17 -23.90 3.74
N LYS A 398 4.64 -23.24 2.69
CA LYS A 398 5.17 -21.86 2.73
C LYS A 398 4.08 -20.79 2.68
N GLY A 399 2.87 -21.14 2.20
CA GLY A 399 1.71 -20.24 2.23
C GLY A 399 0.94 -20.25 3.56
N GLN A 400 1.35 -21.03 4.56
CA GLN A 400 0.57 -21.30 5.77
C GLN A 400 0.64 -20.15 6.79
N ARG A 401 1.80 -19.53 7.00
CA ARG A 401 1.95 -18.37 7.90
C ARG A 401 1.11 -17.19 7.41
N ALA A 402 1.14 -16.94 6.11
CA ALA A 402 0.37 -15.87 5.48
C ALA A 402 -1.05 -16.27 5.02
N ARG A 403 -1.45 -17.54 5.17
CA ARG A 403 -2.72 -18.12 4.65
C ARG A 403 -3.02 -17.79 3.17
N LEU A 404 -2.01 -17.41 2.38
CA LEU A 404 -2.19 -16.86 1.04
C LEU A 404 -2.79 -17.88 0.08
N ARG A 405 -2.49 -19.17 0.29
CA ARG A 405 -3.13 -20.24 -0.47
C ARG A 405 -4.62 -20.30 -0.20
N GLU A 406 -5.04 -20.33 1.08
CA GLU A 406 -6.45 -20.35 1.44
C GLU A 406 -7.19 -19.13 0.89
N LEU A 407 -6.62 -17.93 1.06
CA LEU A 407 -7.22 -16.69 0.57
C LEU A 407 -7.31 -16.67 -0.97
N SER A 408 -6.26 -17.13 -1.67
CA SER A 408 -6.27 -17.28 -3.13
C SER A 408 -7.37 -18.24 -3.60
N LEU A 409 -7.56 -19.36 -2.89
CA LEU A 409 -8.64 -20.31 -3.21
C LEU A 409 -10.02 -19.68 -3.00
N VAL A 410 -10.21 -18.88 -1.95
CA VAL A 410 -11.47 -18.14 -1.72
C VAL A 410 -11.74 -17.19 -2.89
N ALA A 411 -10.76 -16.38 -3.29
CA ALA A 411 -10.91 -15.43 -4.39
C ALA A 411 -11.27 -16.13 -5.71
N LEU A 412 -10.49 -17.15 -6.09
CA LEU A 412 -10.65 -17.84 -7.37
C LEU A 412 -11.93 -18.68 -7.45
N LYS A 413 -12.42 -19.23 -6.33
CA LYS A 413 -13.71 -19.96 -6.26
C LYS A 413 -14.93 -19.05 -6.43
N ARG A 414 -14.77 -17.72 -6.41
CA ARG A 414 -15.87 -16.77 -6.69
C ARG A 414 -16.13 -16.54 -8.17
N VAL A 415 -15.22 -16.98 -9.05
CA VAL A 415 -15.47 -16.96 -10.50
C VAL A 415 -16.59 -17.95 -10.81
N LYS A 416 -17.67 -17.45 -11.44
CA LYS A 416 -18.85 -18.22 -11.81
C LYS A 416 -18.77 -18.76 -13.23
#